data_AF-A0A453GFG7-F1
#
_entry.id   AF-A0A453GFG7-F1
#
_cell.length_a   1.000
_cell.length_b   1.000
_cell.length_c   1.000
_cell.angle_alpha   90.00
_cell.angle_beta   90.00
_cell.angle_gamma   90.00
#
_symmetry.space_group_name_H-M   'P 1'
#
loop_
_entity.id
_entity.type
_entity.pdbx_description
1 polymer ?
#
loop_
_entity_poly.entity_id
_entity_poly.type
_entity_poly.pdbx_seq_one_letter_code
_entity_poly.pdbx_strand_id
1 'polypeptide(L)'
;DDVKLMVDMNLEAYRFSISWSRLIPDGRGAVNPKGLEYYNNLIDALVQHGIQVHIMIYQLDYPQMLEDEYGGWLSPRIVEDFTAFADVCFREFGDRVSYWTTIDEPNVGAMGSYDIGVIAPGHCSDPFGAIKCTVGDSTVEPYIAAHNMLLAHASATTLYREKYQ
;
A
#
# COMPACT_ATOMS: atom_id res chain seq x y z
N ASP A 1 15.48 5.44 16.67
CA ASP A 1 14.92 6.65 17.31
C ASP A 1 13.42 6.58 17.46
N ASP A 2 12.67 6.29 16.40
CA ASP A 2 11.19 6.21 16.46
C ASP A 2 10.68 5.20 17.51
N VAL A 3 11.18 3.96 17.52
CA VAL A 3 10.79 2.94 18.52
C VAL A 3 11.03 3.43 19.95
N LYS A 4 12.16 4.11 20.19
CA LYS A 4 12.47 4.67 21.51
C LYS A 4 11.43 5.70 21.92
N LEU A 5 11.05 6.60 21.02
CA LEU A 5 10.01 7.59 21.29
C LEU A 5 8.65 6.93 21.59
N MET A 6 8.30 5.86 20.89
CA MET A 6 7.06 5.11 21.13
C MET A 6 7.05 4.46 22.51
N VAL A 7 8.20 3.91 22.93
CA VAL A 7 8.38 3.36 24.28
C VAL A 7 8.29 4.45 25.34
N ASP A 8 8.99 5.57 25.15
CA ASP A 8 8.99 6.70 26.09
C ASP A 8 7.57 7.31 26.25
N MET A 9 6.75 7.25 25.20
CA MET A 9 5.35 7.68 25.20
C MET A 9 4.37 6.61 25.72
N ASN A 10 4.86 5.40 26.03
CA ASN A 10 4.04 4.26 26.46
C ASN A 10 2.91 3.93 25.46
N LEU A 11 3.23 3.88 24.17
CA LEU A 11 2.28 3.46 23.14
C LEU A 11 2.01 1.95 23.25
N GLU A 12 0.75 1.57 23.11
CA GLU A 12 0.34 0.15 23.10
C GLU A 12 0.44 -0.48 21.70
N ALA A 13 0.35 0.34 20.65
CA ALA A 13 0.37 -0.09 19.27
C ALA A 13 1.04 0.96 18.37
N TYR A 14 1.62 0.50 17.26
CA TYR A 14 2.16 1.36 16.22
C TYR A 14 1.68 0.91 14.84
N ARG A 15 1.13 1.86 14.08
CA ARG A 15 0.62 1.66 12.72
C ARG A 15 1.58 2.28 11.71
N PHE A 16 2.06 1.48 10.76
CA PHE A 16 2.92 1.94 9.66
C PHE A 16 2.65 1.14 8.38
N SER A 17 3.18 1.63 7.26
CA SER A 17 3.04 0.97 5.96
C SER A 17 4.31 0.23 5.53
N ILE A 18 4.12 -0.85 4.77
CA ILE A 18 5.19 -1.50 4.02
C ILE A 18 5.24 -0.87 2.64
N SER A 19 6.38 -0.31 2.28
CA SER A 19 6.55 0.29 0.96
C SER A 19 6.74 -0.80 -0.08
N TRP A 20 5.83 -0.87 -1.04
CA TRP A 20 5.87 -1.89 -2.10
C TRP A 20 7.16 -1.78 -2.90
N SER A 21 7.55 -0.57 -3.32
CA SER A 21 8.80 -0.33 -4.06
C SER A 21 10.07 -0.63 -3.28
N ARG A 22 10.03 -0.60 -1.94
CA ARG A 22 11.18 -1.03 -1.12
C ARG A 22 11.29 -2.55 -1.06
N LEU A 23 10.16 -3.24 -0.91
CA LEU A 23 10.14 -4.68 -0.71
C LEU A 23 10.25 -5.45 -2.03
N ILE A 24 9.59 -4.98 -3.09
CA ILE A 24 9.59 -5.55 -4.44
C ILE A 24 9.78 -4.40 -5.45
N PRO A 25 11.03 -4.02 -5.75
CA PRO A 25 11.34 -2.80 -6.52
C PRO A 25 10.73 -2.74 -7.92
N ASP A 26 10.64 -3.88 -8.60
CA ASP A 26 10.09 -3.97 -9.96
C ASP A 26 8.57 -4.21 -9.98
N GLY A 27 7.89 -4.07 -8.83
CA GLY A 27 6.46 -4.42 -8.67
C GLY A 27 6.20 -5.91 -8.54
N ARG A 28 7.01 -6.73 -9.22
CA ARG A 28 6.91 -8.19 -9.25
C ARG A 28 8.27 -8.84 -9.02
N GLY A 29 8.25 -10.13 -8.71
CA GLY A 29 9.44 -10.96 -8.67
C GLY A 29 10.08 -11.04 -7.29
N ALA A 30 11.41 -10.93 -7.25
CA ALA A 30 12.18 -11.24 -6.04
C ALA A 30 12.03 -10.15 -4.97
N VAL A 31 11.94 -10.59 -3.72
CA VAL A 31 11.99 -9.70 -2.55
C VAL A 31 13.39 -9.11 -2.43
N ASN A 32 13.46 -7.79 -2.22
CA ASN A 32 14.69 -7.09 -1.88
C ASN A 32 15.12 -7.46 -0.44
N PRO A 33 16.24 -8.19 -0.25
CA PRO A 33 16.64 -8.67 1.07
C PRO A 33 16.87 -7.54 2.08
N LYS A 34 17.37 -6.38 1.63
CA LYS A 34 17.58 -5.21 2.50
C LYS A 34 16.28 -4.55 2.91
N GLY A 35 15.28 -4.54 2.02
CA GLY A 35 13.93 -4.05 2.34
C GLY A 35 13.27 -4.95 3.37
N LEU A 36 13.39 -6.26 3.18
CA LEU A 36 12.90 -7.26 4.12
C LEU A 36 13.57 -7.16 5.50
N GLU A 37 14.90 -7.02 5.54
CA GLU A 37 15.68 -6.85 6.77
C GLU A 37 15.25 -5.60 7.53
N TYR A 38 15.05 -4.47 6.83
CA TYR A 38 14.59 -3.23 7.44
C TYR A 38 13.27 -3.40 8.21
N TYR A 39 12.27 -4.02 7.57
CA TYR A 39 10.96 -4.22 8.20
C TYR A 39 11.01 -5.26 9.32
N ASN A 40 11.78 -6.35 9.17
CA ASN A 40 11.98 -7.30 10.26
C ASN A 40 12.61 -6.62 11.49
N ASN A 41 13.67 -5.84 11.31
CA ASN A 41 14.32 -5.13 12.41
C ASN A 41 13.37 -4.16 13.12
N LEU A 42 12.51 -3.46 12.37
CA LEU A 42 11.50 -2.56 12.95
C LEU A 42 10.45 -3.34 13.74
N ILE A 43 9.89 -4.39 13.15
CA ILE A 43 8.86 -5.24 13.76
C ILE A 43 9.40 -5.90 15.02
N ASP A 44 10.60 -6.49 14.96
CA ASP A 44 11.24 -7.15 16.10
C ASP A 44 11.49 -6.18 17.24
N ALA A 45 11.94 -4.95 16.94
CA ALA A 45 12.15 -3.92 17.96
C ALA A 45 10.84 -3.51 18.64
N LEU A 46 9.73 -3.36 17.89
CA LEU A 46 8.42 -3.04 18.46
C LEU A 46 7.91 -4.18 19.36
N VAL A 47 7.99 -5.42 18.88
CA VAL A 47 7.54 -6.61 19.62
C VAL A 47 8.35 -6.82 20.89
N GLN A 48 9.67 -6.59 20.86
CA GLN A 48 10.53 -6.66 22.05
C GLN A 48 10.10 -5.70 23.17
N HIS A 49 9.47 -4.59 22.81
CA HIS A 49 8.93 -3.62 23.75
C HIS A 49 7.43 -3.79 24.04
N GLY A 50 6.82 -4.88 23.56
CA GLY A 50 5.40 -5.16 23.78
C GLY A 50 4.44 -4.25 23.01
N ILE A 51 4.94 -3.52 22.00
CA ILE A 51 4.12 -2.65 21.16
C ILE A 51 3.49 -3.49 20.05
N GLN A 52 2.17 -3.45 19.94
CA GLN A 52 1.44 -4.16 18.89
C GLN A 52 1.77 -3.58 17.51
N VAL A 53 1.99 -4.46 16.55
CA VAL A 53 2.36 -4.11 15.18
C VAL A 53 1.11 -4.11 14.31
N HIS A 54 0.76 -2.94 13.77
CA HIS A 54 -0.35 -2.76 12.84
C HIS A 54 0.21 -2.34 11.47
N ILE A 55 -0.01 -3.14 10.44
CA ILE A 55 0.56 -2.87 9.12
C ILE A 55 -0.52 -2.46 8.12
N MET A 56 -0.26 -1.37 7.42
CA MET A 56 -0.90 -1.02 6.15
C MET A 56 -0.11 -1.65 5.00
N ILE A 57 -0.75 -2.48 4.19
CA ILE A 57 -0.10 -3.09 3.03
C ILE A 57 0.14 -2.02 1.97
N TYR A 58 -0.82 -1.13 1.74
CA TYR A 58 -0.70 -0.05 0.76
C TYR A 58 -1.09 1.31 1.34
N GLN A 59 -0.22 2.30 1.13
CA GLN A 59 -0.45 3.69 1.49
C GLN A 59 0.08 4.63 0.39
N LEU A 60 -0.67 4.71 -0.72
CA LEU A 60 -0.40 5.62 -1.84
C LEU A 60 0.96 5.38 -2.54
N ASP A 61 1.60 4.23 -2.32
CA ASP A 61 2.88 3.89 -2.93
C ASP A 61 2.87 2.51 -3.62
N TYR A 62 3.06 2.52 -4.94
CA TYR A 62 3.36 1.32 -5.71
C TYR A 62 4.54 1.61 -6.65
N PRO A 63 5.25 0.58 -7.15
CA PRO A 63 6.38 0.80 -8.03
C PRO A 63 5.98 1.49 -9.32
N GLN A 64 6.72 2.53 -9.71
CA GLN A 64 6.47 3.31 -10.93
C GLN A 64 6.35 2.44 -12.18
N MET A 65 7.05 1.31 -12.24
CA MET A 65 6.95 0.34 -13.33
C MET A 65 5.51 -0.14 -13.59
N LEU A 66 4.69 -0.30 -12.55
CA LEU A 66 3.30 -0.71 -12.69
C LEU A 66 2.43 0.42 -13.28
N GLU A 67 2.77 1.68 -12.98
CA GLU A 67 2.18 2.85 -13.64
C GLU A 67 2.56 2.86 -15.12
N ASP A 68 3.84 2.75 -15.42
CA ASP A 68 4.37 2.87 -16.78
C ASP A 68 3.86 1.73 -17.70
N GLU A 69 3.68 0.52 -17.15
CA GLU A 69 3.28 -0.64 -17.94
C GLU A 69 1.77 -0.66 -18.25
N TYR A 70 0.92 -0.25 -17.32
CA TYR A 70 -0.53 -0.39 -17.48
C TYR A 70 -1.40 0.67 -16.77
N GLY A 71 -0.81 1.73 -16.21
CA GLY A 71 -1.54 2.80 -15.52
C GLY A 71 -2.00 2.44 -14.11
N GLY A 72 -1.28 1.53 -13.44
CA GLY A 72 -1.49 1.24 -12.01
C GLY A 72 -2.95 0.91 -11.69
N TRP A 73 -3.57 1.73 -10.83
CA TRP A 73 -4.95 1.51 -10.37
C TRP A 73 -6.02 1.65 -11.46
N LEU A 74 -5.69 2.21 -12.63
CA LEU A 74 -6.62 2.27 -13.77
C LEU A 74 -6.77 0.94 -14.51
N SER A 75 -5.96 -0.07 -14.18
CA SER A 75 -6.00 -1.39 -14.81
C SER A 75 -6.41 -2.47 -13.82
N PRO A 76 -7.26 -3.44 -14.22
CA PRO A 76 -7.59 -4.58 -13.37
C PRO A 76 -6.38 -5.48 -13.09
N ARG A 77 -5.30 -5.37 -13.87
CA ARG A 77 -4.05 -6.13 -13.65
C ARG A 77 -3.42 -5.87 -12.28
N ILE A 78 -3.64 -4.68 -11.70
CA ILE A 78 -3.13 -4.31 -10.38
C ILE A 78 -3.66 -5.23 -9.26
N VAL A 79 -4.83 -5.85 -9.45
CA VAL A 79 -5.47 -6.72 -8.45
C VAL A 79 -4.58 -7.94 -8.19
N GLU A 80 -4.08 -8.58 -9.25
CA GLU A 80 -3.20 -9.74 -9.14
C GLU A 80 -1.84 -9.35 -8.53
N ASP A 81 -1.27 -8.25 -8.99
CA ASP A 81 0.03 -7.76 -8.51
C ASP A 81 -0.02 -7.36 -7.03
N PHE A 82 -1.07 -6.64 -6.62
CA PHE A 82 -1.30 -6.28 -5.22
C PHE A 82 -1.53 -7.52 -4.36
N THR A 83 -2.27 -8.52 -4.86
CA THR A 83 -2.48 -9.77 -4.13
C THR A 83 -1.18 -10.53 -3.93
N ALA A 84 -0.30 -10.57 -4.93
CA ALA A 84 1.02 -11.19 -4.82
C ALA A 84 1.93 -10.44 -3.83
N PHE A 85 1.89 -9.10 -3.84
CA PHE A 85 2.60 -8.30 -2.85
C PHE A 85 2.07 -8.52 -1.42
N ALA A 86 0.75 -8.57 -1.24
CA ALA A 86 0.12 -8.92 0.03
C ALA A 86 0.53 -10.32 0.51
N ASP A 87 0.61 -11.31 -0.38
CA ASP A 87 1.10 -12.67 -0.05
C ASP A 87 2.50 -12.64 0.56
N VAL A 88 3.40 -11.82 -0.01
CA VAL A 88 4.75 -11.63 0.55
C VAL A 88 4.66 -10.99 1.94
N CYS A 89 3.89 -9.92 2.11
CA CYS A 89 3.74 -9.27 3.41
C CYS A 89 3.22 -10.24 4.49
N PHE A 90 2.19 -11.03 4.17
CA PHE A 90 1.64 -12.02 5.10
C PHE A 90 2.65 -13.12 5.43
N ARG A 91 3.35 -13.65 4.41
CA ARG A 91 4.33 -14.73 4.60
C ARG A 91 5.53 -14.29 5.44
N GLU A 92 6.06 -13.10 5.18
CA GLU A 92 7.32 -12.66 5.78
C GLU A 92 7.14 -12.01 7.16
N PHE A 93 5.96 -11.44 7.46
CA PHE A 93 5.73 -10.67 8.68
C PHE A 93 4.55 -11.14 9.53
N GLY A 94 3.69 -12.02 8.99
CA GLY A 94 2.43 -12.42 9.64
C GLY A 94 2.57 -13.15 10.97
N ASP A 95 3.76 -13.65 11.30
CA ASP A 95 4.06 -14.29 12.58
C ASP A 95 4.13 -13.29 13.77
N ARG A 96 4.35 -12.01 13.49
CA ARG A 96 4.52 -10.94 14.50
C ARG A 96 3.51 -9.79 14.37
N VAL A 97 2.82 -9.69 13.23
CA VAL A 97 1.85 -8.62 12.97
C VAL A 97 0.49 -8.95 13.59
N SER A 98 -0.05 -8.03 14.38
CA SER A 98 -1.33 -8.21 15.06
C SER A 98 -2.53 -7.85 14.18
N TYR A 99 -2.41 -6.79 13.38
CA TYR A 99 -3.49 -6.29 12.54
C TYR A 99 -3.01 -5.85 11.16
N TRP A 100 -3.84 -6.11 10.15
CA TRP A 100 -3.61 -5.74 8.77
C TRP A 100 -4.68 -4.74 8.29
N THR A 101 -4.26 -3.68 7.64
CA THR A 101 -5.07 -2.85 6.76
C THR A 101 -4.58 -3.08 5.33
N THR A 102 -5.45 -3.48 4.41
CA THR A 102 -5.00 -3.73 3.02
C THR A 102 -4.66 -2.42 2.30
N ILE A 103 -5.60 -1.47 2.28
CA ILE A 103 -5.49 -0.20 1.54
C ILE A 103 -5.93 0.91 2.48
N ASP A 104 -5.07 1.90 2.68
CA ASP A 104 -5.39 3.10 3.45
C ASP A 104 -6.15 4.12 2.58
N GLU A 105 -7.18 4.74 3.16
CA GLU A 105 -7.98 5.83 2.58
C GLU A 105 -8.25 5.73 1.05
N PRO A 106 -8.89 4.65 0.55
CA PRO A 106 -9.08 4.47 -0.90
C PRO A 106 -9.87 5.61 -1.56
N ASN A 107 -10.77 6.27 -0.82
CA ASN A 107 -11.48 7.45 -1.31
C ASN A 107 -10.54 8.66 -1.51
N VAL A 108 -9.61 8.89 -0.57
CA VAL A 108 -8.63 9.98 -0.67
C VAL A 108 -7.63 9.68 -1.78
N GLY A 109 -7.19 8.43 -1.89
CA GLY A 109 -6.34 7.98 -2.99
C GLY A 109 -7.01 8.19 -4.35
N ALA A 110 -8.21 7.66 -4.56
CA ALA A 110 -8.92 7.81 -5.84
C ALA A 110 -9.16 9.28 -6.22
N MET A 111 -9.65 10.11 -5.28
CA MET A 111 -9.89 11.53 -5.55
C MET A 111 -8.58 12.32 -5.75
N GLY A 112 -7.61 12.15 -4.86
CA GLY A 112 -6.36 12.90 -4.91
C GLY A 112 -5.52 12.57 -6.14
N SER A 113 -5.53 11.30 -6.57
CA SER A 113 -4.73 10.79 -7.67
C SER A 113 -5.36 10.92 -9.05
N TYR A 114 -6.70 10.85 -9.15
CA TYR A 114 -7.42 10.74 -10.43
C TYR A 114 -8.57 11.75 -10.63
N ASP A 115 -8.86 12.62 -9.66
CA ASP A 115 -9.84 13.72 -9.80
C ASP A 115 -9.20 15.09 -9.63
N ILE A 116 -8.50 15.30 -8.50
CA ILE A 116 -7.88 16.58 -8.15
C ILE A 116 -6.46 16.69 -8.72
N GLY A 117 -5.78 15.55 -8.89
CA GLY A 117 -4.43 15.46 -9.47
C GLY A 117 -3.28 15.89 -8.54
N VAL A 118 -3.51 15.99 -7.22
CA VAL A 118 -2.48 16.45 -6.24
C VAL A 118 -1.66 15.31 -5.65
N ILE A 119 -2.11 14.07 -5.80
CA ILE A 119 -1.38 12.85 -5.42
C ILE A 119 -0.94 12.17 -6.72
N ALA A 120 0.22 11.51 -6.70
CA ALA A 120 0.65 10.70 -7.85
C ALA A 120 -0.42 9.65 -8.22
N PRO A 121 -0.64 9.35 -9.52
CA PRO A 121 0.11 9.83 -10.68
C PRO A 121 -0.30 11.23 -11.18
N GLY A 122 -1.26 11.90 -10.53
CA GLY A 122 -1.62 13.29 -10.83
C GLY A 122 -2.54 13.43 -12.05
N HIS A 123 -3.44 12.47 -12.25
CA HIS A 123 -4.44 12.51 -13.30
C HIS A 123 -5.61 13.40 -12.90
N CYS A 124 -6.08 14.23 -13.85
CA CYS A 124 -7.33 14.96 -13.73
C CYS A 124 -7.75 15.61 -15.06
N SER A 125 -9.01 16.04 -15.15
CA SER A 125 -9.49 16.80 -16.31
C SER A 125 -9.11 18.29 -16.22
N ASP A 126 -8.52 18.84 -17.29
CA ASP A 126 -8.33 20.28 -17.45
C ASP A 126 -9.68 20.96 -17.81
N PRO A 127 -10.02 22.14 -17.25
CA PRO A 127 -9.25 22.95 -16.30
C PRO A 127 -9.64 22.73 -14.83
N PHE A 128 -10.21 21.57 -14.47
CA PHE A 128 -10.90 21.35 -13.18
C PHE A 128 -10.02 20.82 -12.06
N GLY A 129 -8.81 20.33 -12.37
CA GLY A 129 -7.81 19.95 -11.39
C GLY A 129 -7.31 21.06 -10.48
N ALA A 130 -6.69 20.69 -9.36
CA ALA A 130 -5.92 21.64 -8.56
C ALA A 130 -4.55 21.96 -9.20
N ILE A 131 -4.10 21.13 -10.14
CA ILE A 131 -2.93 21.39 -10.99
C ILE A 131 -3.35 21.47 -12.46
N LYS A 132 -2.47 21.98 -13.31
CA LYS A 132 -2.65 21.91 -14.76
C LYS A 132 -2.40 20.48 -15.25
N CYS A 133 -3.42 19.64 -15.19
CA CYS A 133 -3.33 18.27 -15.68
C CYS A 133 -3.25 18.24 -17.20
N THR A 134 -2.40 17.34 -17.69
CA THR A 134 -2.22 17.07 -19.11
C THR A 134 -2.80 15.72 -19.53
N VAL A 135 -3.30 14.95 -18.56
CA VAL A 135 -3.85 13.60 -18.71
C VAL A 135 -4.89 13.35 -17.62
N GLY A 136 -5.88 12.51 -17.92
CA GLY A 136 -6.88 12.05 -16.98
C GLY A 136 -8.32 12.39 -17.39
N ASP A 137 -9.26 11.67 -16.79
CA ASP A 137 -10.70 11.93 -16.87
C ASP A 137 -11.33 11.84 -15.48
N SER A 138 -11.50 12.99 -14.84
CA SER A 138 -12.08 13.13 -13.50
C SER A 138 -13.50 12.57 -13.39
N THR A 139 -14.20 12.38 -14.51
CA THR A 139 -15.57 11.84 -14.51
C THR A 139 -15.61 10.32 -14.48
N VAL A 140 -14.49 9.65 -14.73
CA VAL A 140 -14.42 8.18 -14.89
C VAL A 140 -13.30 7.55 -14.07
N GLU A 141 -12.08 8.08 -14.14
CA GLU A 141 -10.88 7.46 -13.57
C GLU A 141 -10.93 7.24 -12.05
N PRO A 142 -11.46 8.17 -11.22
CA PRO A 142 -11.60 7.93 -9.78
C PRO A 142 -12.44 6.69 -9.46
N TYR A 143 -13.48 6.43 -10.25
CA TYR A 143 -14.36 5.27 -10.07
C TYR A 143 -13.67 3.98 -10.49
N ILE A 144 -12.89 4.00 -11.58
CA ILE A 144 -12.09 2.84 -12.02
C ILE A 144 -11.06 2.49 -10.96
N ALA A 145 -10.30 3.49 -10.49
CA ALA A 145 -9.28 3.30 -9.46
C ALA A 145 -9.88 2.74 -8.17
N ALA A 146 -10.95 3.37 -7.66
CA ALA A 146 -11.63 2.90 -6.45
C ALA A 146 -12.20 1.48 -6.62
N HIS A 147 -12.75 1.16 -7.80
CA HIS A 147 -13.25 -0.19 -8.10
C HIS A 147 -12.12 -1.24 -8.04
N ASN A 148 -10.99 -0.98 -8.69
CA ASN A 148 -9.85 -1.90 -8.66
C ASN A 148 -9.23 -2.01 -7.25
N MET A 149 -9.18 -0.93 -6.47
CA MET A 149 -8.78 -0.97 -5.06
C MET A 149 -9.70 -1.88 -4.23
N LEU A 150 -11.03 -1.82 -4.43
CA LEU A 150 -11.98 -2.70 -3.73
C LEU A 150 -11.80 -4.17 -4.14
N LEU A 151 -11.57 -4.45 -5.42
CA LEU A 151 -11.28 -5.82 -5.89
C LEU A 151 -9.96 -6.34 -5.31
N ALA A 152 -8.91 -5.52 -5.30
CA ALA A 152 -7.62 -5.83 -4.70
C ALA A 152 -7.71 -6.10 -3.20
N HIS A 153 -8.49 -5.28 -2.47
CA HIS A 153 -8.82 -5.51 -1.07
C HIS A 153 -9.50 -6.88 -0.87
N ALA A 154 -10.53 -7.18 -1.65
CA ALA A 154 -11.28 -8.43 -1.53
C ALA A 154 -10.40 -9.66 -1.83
N SER A 155 -9.56 -9.57 -2.86
CA SER A 155 -8.62 -10.62 -3.25
C SER A 155 -7.58 -10.90 -2.16
N ALA A 156 -6.89 -9.86 -1.66
CA ALA A 156 -5.91 -10.01 -0.58
C ALA A 156 -6.54 -10.50 0.73
N THR A 157 -7.76 -10.05 1.05
CA THR A 157 -8.49 -10.52 2.25
C THR A 157 -8.87 -11.99 2.14
N THR A 158 -9.28 -12.44 0.95
CA THR A 158 -9.60 -13.85 0.69
C THR A 158 -8.35 -14.71 0.86
N LEU A 159 -7.23 -14.31 0.24
CA LEU A 159 -5.94 -14.97 0.41
C LEU A 159 -5.54 -15.08 1.88
N TYR A 160 -5.66 -14.00 2.64
CA TYR A 160 -5.32 -13.99 4.08
C TYR A 160 -6.13 -15.04 4.85
N ARG A 161 -7.45 -15.06 4.65
CA ARG A 161 -8.37 -15.97 5.36
C ARG A 161 -8.17 -17.44 5.00
N GLU A 162 -7.74 -17.73 3.77
CA GLU A 162 -7.60 -19.11 3.29
C GLU A 162 -6.24 -19.72 3.62
N LYS A 163 -5.19 -18.89 3.73
CA LYS A 163 -3.79 -19.36 3.84
C LYS A 163 -3.09 -18.97 5.15
N TYR A 164 -3.52 -17.90 5.80
CA TYR A 164 -2.79 -17.28 6.92
C TYR A 164 -3.61 -17.13 8.20
N GLN A 165 -4.87 -17.59 8.20
CA GLN A 165 -5.76 -17.65 9.35
C GLN A 165 -6.28 -19.09 9.53
#